data_AF-A0A7S1GM73-F1
#
_entry.id   AF-A0A7S1GM73-F1
#
_cell.length_a   1.000
_cell.length_b   1.000
_cell.length_c   1.000
_cell.angle_alpha   90.00
_cell.angle_beta   90.00
_cell.angle_gamma   90.00
#
_symmetry.space_group_name_H-M   'P 1'
#
loop_
_entity.id
_entity.type
_entity.pdbx_description
1 polymer ?
#
loop_
_entity_poly.entity_id
_entity_poly.type
_entity_poly.pdbx_seq_one_letter_code
_entity_poly.pdbx_strand_id
1 'polypeptide(L)'
;PLEDLMKERSSTIVLDFIATRDIEVDEEVFIDYGSEWEQAWERHVKEFKSPCEPGEKFKSSKFVESMNNDKFNTKYHNWTDDHFTVCQDFGNHKWSYFAPKSAAVDPKVAMKEPYEGITHDHAGFDLFHPSSEWRPCLILESFPDVNVLDVVALAFGDTEETLHLRFIKRIHNLPPDRIRFINKPFRSDMFSPGSFRHAIMIPNDMFPVQWRDLVQ
;
A
#
# COMPACT_ATOMS: atom_id res chain seq x y z
N PRO A 1 -15.48 -6.58 -43.83
CA PRO A 1 -15.02 -7.37 -42.66
C PRO A 1 -13.58 -7.09 -42.17
N LEU A 2 -12.88 -6.10 -42.75
CA LEU A 2 -11.65 -5.54 -42.18
C LEU A 2 -11.96 -4.37 -41.20
N GLU A 3 -13.07 -3.66 -41.44
CA GLU A 3 -13.52 -2.53 -40.61
C GLU A 3 -13.98 -2.95 -39.21
N ASP A 4 -14.46 -4.18 -39.03
CA ASP A 4 -14.90 -4.69 -37.72
C ASP A 4 -13.72 -5.05 -36.80
N LEU A 5 -12.60 -5.52 -37.36
CA LEU A 5 -11.35 -5.78 -36.61
C LEU A 5 -10.61 -4.48 -36.19
N MET A 6 -11.03 -3.32 -36.70
CA MET A 6 -10.47 -2.02 -36.29
C MET A 6 -11.20 -1.41 -35.09
N LYS A 7 -12.37 -1.92 -34.71
CA LYS A 7 -13.19 -1.36 -33.61
C LYS A 7 -12.77 -1.82 -32.22
N GLU A 8 -12.01 -2.90 -32.09
CA GLU A 8 -11.51 -3.40 -30.82
C GLU A 8 -10.00 -3.66 -30.93
N ARG A 9 -9.19 -2.62 -30.79
CA ARG A 9 -7.73 -2.73 -30.70
C ARG A 9 -7.25 -2.43 -29.30
N SER A 10 -7.51 -3.33 -28.36
CA SER A 10 -6.69 -3.42 -27.16
C SER A 10 -5.55 -4.40 -27.46
N SER A 11 -4.37 -3.87 -27.81
CA SER A 11 -3.15 -4.68 -27.80
C SER A 11 -2.80 -4.98 -26.34
N THR A 12 -2.86 -6.26 -25.97
CA THR A 12 -2.43 -6.72 -24.64
C THR A 12 -1.06 -7.38 -24.79
N ILE A 13 -0.11 -6.98 -23.95
CA ILE A 13 1.16 -7.67 -23.82
C ILE A 13 0.98 -8.79 -22.80
N VAL A 14 1.31 -10.01 -23.20
CA VAL A 14 1.37 -11.18 -22.31
C VAL A 14 2.84 -11.58 -22.20
N LEU A 15 3.30 -11.77 -20.96
CA LEU A 15 4.65 -12.20 -20.64
C LEU A 15 4.52 -13.57 -19.97
N ASP A 16 5.07 -14.59 -20.61
CA ASP A 16 5.11 -15.95 -20.08
C ASP A 16 6.55 -16.31 -19.66
N PHE A 17 6.67 -17.01 -18.53
CA PHE A 17 7.92 -17.59 -18.09
C PHE A 17 7.97 -19.05 -18.51
N ILE A 18 9.02 -19.42 -19.25
CA ILE A 18 9.25 -20.79 -19.71
C ILE A 18 10.50 -21.31 -19.00
N ALA A 19 10.34 -22.43 -18.30
CA ALA A 19 11.47 -23.10 -17.65
C ALA A 19 12.45 -23.64 -18.71
N THR A 20 13.74 -23.40 -18.51
CA THR A 20 14.81 -23.91 -19.40
C THR A 20 15.30 -25.30 -19.01
N ARG A 21 14.81 -25.83 -17.88
CA ARG A 21 15.07 -27.16 -17.32
C ARG A 21 13.97 -27.53 -16.31
N ASP A 22 13.98 -28.77 -15.84
CA ASP A 22 13.15 -29.18 -14.70
C ASP A 22 13.52 -28.39 -13.43
N ILE A 23 12.51 -28.09 -12.60
CA ILE A 23 12.59 -27.29 -11.36
C ILE A 23 12.10 -28.16 -10.22
N GLU A 24 12.90 -28.29 -9.16
CA GLU A 24 12.56 -29.09 -7.98
C GLU A 24 11.59 -28.36 -7.05
N VAL A 25 10.93 -29.10 -6.16
CA VAL A 25 10.08 -28.50 -5.14
C VAL A 25 10.92 -27.61 -4.22
N ASP A 26 10.40 -26.42 -3.91
CA ASP A 26 11.05 -25.37 -3.11
C ASP A 26 12.32 -24.75 -3.73
N GLU A 27 12.59 -25.02 -5.01
CA GLU A 27 13.68 -24.38 -5.72
C GLU A 27 13.36 -22.93 -6.10
N GLU A 28 14.31 -22.02 -5.84
CA GLU A 28 14.22 -20.63 -6.26
C GLU A 28 14.39 -20.50 -7.78
N VAL A 29 13.47 -19.77 -8.43
CA VAL A 29 13.52 -19.51 -9.86
C VAL A 29 14.26 -18.20 -10.11
N PHE A 30 15.30 -18.27 -10.94
CA PHE A 30 16.07 -17.10 -11.37
C PHE A 30 15.69 -16.71 -12.80
N ILE A 31 15.66 -15.41 -13.05
CA ILE A 31 15.41 -14.82 -14.38
C ILE A 31 16.66 -14.03 -14.77
N ASP A 32 17.14 -14.26 -16.00
CA ASP A 32 18.22 -13.47 -16.58
C ASP A 32 17.64 -12.17 -17.17
N TYR A 33 17.93 -11.04 -16.53
CA TYR A 33 17.50 -9.70 -16.98
C TYR A 33 18.41 -9.14 -18.11
N GLY A 34 19.42 -9.88 -18.52
CA GLY A 34 20.39 -9.52 -19.55
C GLY A 34 21.65 -8.88 -19.00
N SER A 35 22.73 -8.96 -19.78
CA SER A 35 24.06 -8.48 -19.38
C SER A 35 24.12 -6.97 -19.10
N GLU A 36 23.27 -6.17 -19.74
CA GLU A 36 23.21 -4.72 -19.50
C GLU A 36 22.69 -4.41 -18.09
N TRP A 37 21.64 -5.12 -17.67
CA TRP A 37 21.09 -4.99 -16.33
C TRP A 37 22.10 -5.44 -15.28
N GLU A 38 22.76 -6.58 -15.50
CA GLU A 38 23.78 -7.12 -14.57
C GLU A 38 24.93 -6.13 -14.37
N GLN A 39 25.48 -5.59 -15.46
CA GLN A 39 26.55 -4.59 -15.39
C GLN A 39 26.10 -3.31 -14.69
N ALA A 40 24.84 -2.87 -14.91
CA ALA A 40 24.28 -1.72 -14.22
C ALA A 40 24.14 -1.98 -12.72
N TRP A 41 23.70 -3.18 -12.34
CA TRP A 41 23.58 -3.62 -10.95
C TRP A 41 24.94 -3.68 -10.26
N GLU A 42 25.93 -4.36 -10.86
CA GLU A 42 27.29 -4.44 -10.33
C GLU A 42 27.91 -3.05 -10.11
N ARG A 43 27.73 -2.14 -11.08
CA ARG A 43 28.18 -0.75 -10.95
C ARG A 43 27.47 -0.04 -9.82
N HIS A 44 26.15 -0.18 -9.73
CA HIS A 44 25.37 0.40 -8.66
C HIS A 44 25.86 -0.10 -7.29
N VAL A 45 26.00 -1.41 -7.08
CA VAL A 45 26.50 -1.98 -5.82
C VAL A 45 27.86 -1.41 -5.43
N LYS A 46 28.76 -1.22 -6.41
CA LYS A 46 30.10 -0.64 -6.18
C LYS A 46 30.07 0.85 -5.82
N GLU A 47 29.15 1.60 -6.40
CA GLU A 47 29.10 3.06 -6.29
C GLU A 47 28.06 3.55 -5.26
N PHE A 48 27.18 2.66 -4.81
CA PHE A 48 26.05 3.01 -3.95
C PHE A 48 26.53 3.58 -2.62
N LYS A 49 26.07 4.79 -2.35
CA LYS A 49 26.19 5.44 -1.05
C LYS A 49 24.77 5.59 -0.53
N SER A 50 24.50 5.01 0.61
CA SER A 50 23.20 5.15 1.27
C SER A 50 22.89 6.65 1.40
N PRO A 51 21.75 7.14 0.89
CA PRO A 51 21.36 8.55 1.03
C PRO A 51 21.06 8.91 2.49
N CYS A 52 20.86 7.91 3.35
CA CYS A 52 20.60 8.14 4.76
C CYS A 52 21.88 8.58 5.45
N GLU A 53 21.97 9.87 5.77
CA GLU A 53 22.98 10.40 6.68
C GLU A 53 22.87 9.67 8.04
N PRO A 54 23.98 9.41 8.75
CA PRO A 54 23.95 8.85 10.09
C PRO A 54 23.10 9.73 11.02
N GLY A 55 21.88 9.31 11.31
CA GLY A 55 20.93 10.04 12.18
C GLY A 55 19.62 10.46 11.51
N GLU A 56 19.48 10.34 10.18
CA GLU A 56 18.17 10.45 9.55
C GLU A 56 17.29 9.27 9.96
N LYS A 57 16.08 9.58 10.43
CA LYS A 57 15.10 8.61 10.95
C LYS A 57 14.36 7.89 9.83
N PHE A 58 15.03 7.56 8.73
CA PHE A 58 14.42 6.79 7.65
C PHE A 58 14.14 5.37 8.13
N LYS A 59 12.91 4.93 7.97
CA LYS A 59 12.46 3.57 8.26
C LYS A 59 12.35 2.77 6.98
N SER A 60 13.16 1.71 6.89
CA SER A 60 13.11 0.81 5.75
C SER A 60 11.75 0.11 5.63
N SER A 61 11.40 -0.33 4.43
CA SER A 61 10.15 -1.05 4.15
C SER A 61 10.11 -2.36 4.94
N LYS A 62 11.26 -3.01 5.09
CA LYS A 62 11.43 -4.18 5.98
C LYS A 62 11.14 -3.84 7.44
N PHE A 63 11.58 -2.67 7.91
CA PHE A 63 11.31 -2.23 9.28
C PHE A 63 9.83 -1.89 9.47
N VAL A 64 9.20 -1.19 8.52
CA VAL A 64 7.76 -0.92 8.56
C VAL A 64 6.96 -2.22 8.56
N GLU A 65 7.33 -3.18 7.72
CA GLU A 65 6.69 -4.50 7.72
C GLU A 65 6.87 -5.23 9.04
N SER A 66 8.05 -5.12 9.68
CA SER A 66 8.26 -5.73 11.00
C SER A 66 7.36 -5.15 12.09
N MET A 67 6.85 -3.91 11.95
CA MET A 67 5.88 -3.35 12.89
C MET A 67 4.58 -4.14 12.90
N ASN A 68 4.22 -4.81 11.80
CA ASN A 68 3.03 -5.67 11.75
C ASN A 68 3.14 -6.90 12.65
N ASN A 69 4.34 -7.26 13.12
CA ASN A 69 4.55 -8.33 14.10
C ASN A 69 4.40 -7.85 15.55
N ASP A 70 4.43 -6.54 15.80
CA ASP A 70 4.39 -5.93 17.13
C ASP A 70 3.45 -4.71 17.15
N LYS A 71 2.18 -4.95 16.86
CA LYS A 71 1.17 -3.88 16.68
C LYS A 71 0.81 -3.15 17.97
N PHE A 72 1.14 -3.72 19.13
CA PHE A 72 0.90 -3.13 20.45
C PHE A 72 2.03 -2.20 20.93
N ASN A 73 3.13 -2.12 20.19
CA ASN A 73 4.22 -1.22 20.52
C ASN A 73 3.86 0.23 20.18
N THR A 74 3.59 0.99 21.25
CA THR A 74 3.12 2.38 21.18
C THR A 74 4.08 3.33 20.46
N LYS A 75 5.36 2.96 20.31
CA LYS A 75 6.33 3.73 19.53
C LYS A 75 6.02 3.77 18.03
N TYR A 76 5.21 2.83 17.53
CA TYR A 76 4.84 2.75 16.11
C TYR A 76 3.53 3.46 15.79
N HIS A 77 2.70 3.73 16.80
CA HIS A 77 1.32 4.25 16.62
C HIS A 77 1.29 5.66 16.02
N ASN A 78 2.31 6.47 16.33
CA ASN A 78 2.48 7.76 15.69
C ASN A 78 2.91 7.60 14.23
N TRP A 79 2.14 8.22 13.33
CA TRP A 79 2.51 8.33 11.93
C TRP A 79 3.82 9.12 11.80
N THR A 80 4.63 8.72 10.83
CA THR A 80 5.88 9.40 10.49
C THR A 80 5.92 9.69 9.01
N ASP A 81 7.01 10.24 8.50
CA ASP A 81 7.16 10.49 7.06
C ASP A 81 7.26 9.19 6.24
N ASP A 82 7.66 8.09 6.86
CA ASP A 82 7.88 6.82 6.17
C ASP A 82 6.67 5.89 6.22
N HIS A 83 5.86 5.99 7.27
CA HIS A 83 4.81 5.02 7.55
C HIS A 83 3.53 5.65 8.12
N PHE A 84 2.42 4.97 7.87
CA PHE A 84 1.13 5.24 8.49
C PHE A 84 0.37 3.92 8.70
N THR A 85 -0.74 4.00 9.41
CA THR A 85 -1.59 2.84 9.70
C THR A 85 -2.86 2.87 8.87
N VAL A 86 -3.28 1.68 8.43
CA VAL A 86 -4.57 1.43 7.82
C VAL A 86 -5.33 0.39 8.62
N CYS A 87 -6.64 0.55 8.73
CA CYS A 87 -7.54 -0.46 9.26
C CYS A 87 -8.45 -1.00 8.18
N GLN A 88 -8.77 -2.28 8.23
CA GLN A 88 -9.78 -2.85 7.36
C GLN A 88 -11.16 -2.38 7.83
N ASP A 89 -11.93 -1.80 6.91
CA ASP A 89 -13.33 -1.48 7.08
C ASP A 89 -14.13 -2.77 7.29
N PHE A 90 -15.16 -2.71 8.13
CA PHE A 90 -16.05 -3.83 8.38
C PHE A 90 -17.09 -4.03 7.28
N GLY A 91 -17.09 -3.14 6.27
CA GLY A 91 -18.00 -3.14 5.15
C GLY A 91 -19.45 -2.86 5.58
N ASN A 92 -20.27 -2.51 4.60
CA ASN A 92 -21.72 -2.43 4.74
C ASN A 92 -22.39 -3.81 4.90
N HIS A 93 -21.78 -4.73 5.64
CA HIS A 93 -22.56 -5.81 6.25
C HIS A 93 -23.44 -5.14 7.30
N LYS A 94 -24.74 -5.05 7.00
CA LYS A 94 -25.83 -4.71 7.93
C LYS A 94 -25.34 -4.85 9.37
N TRP A 95 -25.14 -3.71 10.05
CA TRP A 95 -24.71 -3.50 11.43
C TRP A 95 -25.30 -4.47 12.46
N SER A 96 -24.97 -5.75 12.36
CA SER A 96 -25.72 -6.81 13.04
C SER A 96 -24.86 -8.07 13.17
N TYR A 97 -24.45 -8.32 14.42
CA TYR A 97 -24.25 -9.64 15.04
C TYR A 97 -22.91 -10.38 15.03
N PHE A 98 -21.80 -9.84 14.50
CA PHE A 98 -20.48 -10.47 14.73
C PHE A 98 -19.38 -9.53 15.24
N ALA A 99 -19.74 -8.32 15.68
CA ALA A 99 -18.92 -7.66 16.68
C ALA A 99 -18.92 -8.55 17.95
N PRO A 100 -17.77 -8.82 18.60
CA PRO A 100 -17.81 -9.21 20.00
C PRO A 100 -18.72 -8.20 20.71
N LYS A 101 -19.60 -8.65 21.61
CA LYS A 101 -20.64 -7.81 22.27
C LYS A 101 -20.09 -6.52 22.94
N SER A 102 -18.78 -6.31 22.95
CA SER A 102 -18.07 -5.14 23.46
C SER A 102 -17.63 -4.10 22.40
N ALA A 103 -17.61 -4.38 21.09
CA ALA A 103 -17.25 -3.36 20.10
C ALA A 103 -18.43 -2.40 19.85
N ALA A 104 -18.70 -1.55 20.84
CA ALA A 104 -19.68 -0.48 20.74
C ALA A 104 -19.15 0.56 19.75
N VAL A 105 -19.92 0.82 18.70
CA VAL A 105 -19.69 1.96 17.81
C VAL A 105 -20.62 3.07 18.29
N ASP A 106 -20.08 4.21 18.72
CA ASP A 106 -20.89 5.38 19.08
C ASP A 106 -21.37 6.07 17.79
N PRO A 107 -22.67 6.02 17.44
CA PRO A 107 -23.19 6.62 16.22
C PRO A 107 -23.29 8.15 16.27
N LYS A 108 -22.95 8.81 17.40
CA LYS A 108 -23.12 10.27 17.56
C LYS A 108 -21.98 11.14 17.02
N VAL A 109 -20.97 10.57 16.38
CA VAL A 109 -19.75 11.31 16.04
C VAL A 109 -19.50 11.30 14.53
N ALA A 110 -20.40 11.94 13.78
CA ALA A 110 -20.02 12.56 12.51
C ALA A 110 -19.51 13.97 12.83
N MET A 111 -18.35 14.07 13.46
CA MET A 111 -17.78 15.36 13.86
C MET A 111 -17.22 16.07 12.62
N LYS A 112 -17.75 17.26 12.32
CA LYS A 112 -17.08 18.28 11.48
C LYS A 112 -15.89 18.93 12.21
N GLU A 113 -15.71 18.64 13.49
CA GLU A 113 -14.68 19.22 14.35
C GLU A 113 -13.52 18.24 14.61
N PRO A 114 -12.30 18.75 14.84
CA PRO A 114 -11.15 17.91 15.17
C PRO A 114 -11.42 17.03 16.40
N TYR A 115 -11.21 15.72 16.26
CA TYR A 115 -11.25 14.79 17.39
C TYR A 115 -9.85 14.72 18.00
N GLU A 116 -9.65 15.23 19.22
CA GLU A 116 -8.34 15.21 19.91
C GLU A 116 -7.18 15.80 19.07
N GLY A 117 -7.47 16.79 18.21
CA GLY A 117 -6.48 17.39 17.30
C GLY A 117 -6.28 16.63 15.98
N ILE A 118 -6.98 15.51 15.78
CA ILE A 118 -7.03 14.78 14.52
C ILE A 118 -7.98 15.50 13.57
N THR A 119 -7.45 15.97 12.44
CA THR A 119 -8.18 16.64 11.37
C THR A 119 -8.16 15.81 10.08
N HIS A 120 -9.00 16.18 9.12
CA HIS A 120 -8.97 15.61 7.77
C HIS A 120 -7.66 15.87 7.02
N ASP A 121 -6.85 16.83 7.46
CA ASP A 121 -5.60 17.24 6.80
C ASP A 121 -4.40 16.36 7.20
N HIS A 122 -4.60 15.31 8.00
CA HIS A 122 -3.54 14.34 8.25
C HIS A 122 -3.18 13.66 6.93
N ALA A 123 -1.92 13.78 6.51
CA ALA A 123 -1.46 13.35 5.18
C ALA A 123 -1.82 11.90 4.81
N GLY A 124 -2.02 11.00 5.77
CA GLY A 124 -2.51 9.64 5.50
C GLY A 124 -3.94 9.59 4.96
N PHE A 125 -4.83 10.50 5.36
CA PHE A 125 -6.23 10.55 4.94
C PHE A 125 -6.41 11.00 3.47
N ASP A 126 -5.46 11.76 2.92
CA ASP A 126 -5.49 12.19 1.52
C ASP A 126 -5.07 11.09 0.54
N LEU A 127 -4.43 10.03 1.04
CA LEU A 127 -3.86 8.96 0.22
C LEU A 127 -4.86 7.84 -0.10
N PHE A 128 -6.13 8.02 0.27
CA PHE A 128 -7.14 6.97 0.21
C PHE A 128 -8.00 7.01 -1.05
N HIS A 129 -8.21 5.84 -1.65
CA HIS A 129 -9.22 5.63 -2.69
C HIS A 129 -10.49 4.98 -2.08
N PRO A 130 -11.70 5.52 -2.32
CA PRO A 130 -12.97 5.08 -1.72
C PRO A 130 -13.28 3.58 -1.81
N SER A 131 -12.75 2.90 -2.82
CA SER A 131 -13.01 1.48 -3.10
C SER A 131 -12.14 0.50 -2.32
N SER A 132 -11.19 0.97 -1.51
CA SER A 132 -10.30 0.09 -0.74
C SER A 132 -10.98 -0.38 0.54
N GLU A 133 -10.92 -1.69 0.82
CA GLU A 133 -11.30 -2.24 2.13
C GLU A 133 -10.40 -1.71 3.25
N TRP A 134 -9.20 -1.23 2.95
CA TRP A 134 -8.25 -0.68 3.92
C TRP A 134 -8.27 0.83 3.91
N ARG A 135 -8.64 1.42 5.05
CA ARG A 135 -8.76 2.87 5.24
C ARG A 135 -7.67 3.37 6.18
N PRO A 136 -7.09 4.57 5.95
CA PRO A 136 -6.18 5.14 6.91
C PRO A 136 -6.85 5.30 8.27
N CYS A 137 -6.13 4.96 9.33
CA CYS A 137 -6.58 5.11 10.72
C CYS A 137 -5.43 5.48 11.64
N LEU A 138 -5.68 6.21 12.70
CA LEU A 138 -4.72 6.52 13.76
C LEU A 138 -5.02 5.66 14.98
N ILE A 139 -4.00 5.00 15.53
CA ILE A 139 -4.13 4.25 16.77
C ILE A 139 -4.09 5.25 17.93
N LEU A 140 -5.14 5.26 18.75
CA LEU A 140 -5.21 6.10 19.94
C LEU A 140 -4.64 5.38 21.15
N GLU A 141 -5.17 4.18 21.40
CA GLU A 141 -4.86 3.38 22.59
C GLU A 141 -4.76 1.91 22.20
N SER A 142 -4.01 1.16 22.99
CA SER A 142 -3.79 -0.27 22.78
C SER A 142 -3.97 -1.02 24.08
N PHE A 143 -4.67 -2.14 24.03
CA PHE A 143 -5.00 -2.96 25.19
C PHE A 143 -4.49 -4.40 24.95
N PRO A 144 -3.20 -4.67 25.23
CA PRO A 144 -2.60 -5.98 24.97
C PRO A 144 -3.30 -7.12 25.71
N ASP A 145 -3.76 -6.88 26.94
CA ASP A 145 -4.38 -7.90 27.81
C ASP A 145 -5.68 -8.48 27.23
N VAL A 146 -6.39 -7.67 26.44
CA VAL A 146 -7.65 -8.05 25.76
C VAL A 146 -7.48 -8.12 24.24
N ASN A 147 -6.24 -7.97 23.75
CA ASN A 147 -5.86 -8.08 22.34
C ASN A 147 -6.68 -7.17 21.40
N VAL A 148 -6.86 -5.90 21.78
CA VAL A 148 -7.60 -4.93 20.96
C VAL A 148 -6.95 -3.54 20.95
N LEU A 149 -7.30 -2.74 19.94
CA LEU A 149 -6.84 -1.37 19.73
C LEU A 149 -8.04 -0.44 19.58
N ASP A 150 -7.91 0.77 20.10
CA ASP A 150 -8.84 1.87 19.82
C ASP A 150 -8.22 2.75 18.74
N VAL A 151 -8.99 3.01 17.68
CA VAL A 151 -8.50 3.78 16.53
C VAL A 151 -9.47 4.88 16.14
N VAL A 152 -8.97 5.82 15.36
CA VAL A 152 -9.75 6.83 14.66
C VAL A 152 -9.52 6.67 13.17
N ALA A 153 -10.58 6.51 12.39
CA ALA A 153 -10.52 6.29 10.96
C ALA A 153 -11.34 7.32 10.18
N LEU A 154 -10.94 7.57 8.93
CA LEU A 154 -11.75 8.34 7.99
C LEU A 154 -12.90 7.47 7.47
N ALA A 155 -14.12 7.97 7.60
CA ALA A 155 -15.31 7.35 7.07
C ALA A 155 -16.01 8.28 6.07
N PHE A 156 -16.78 7.67 5.17
CA PHE A 156 -17.55 8.32 4.12
C PHE A 156 -19.02 8.00 4.35
N GLY A 157 -19.92 8.87 3.89
CA GLY A 157 -21.34 8.60 4.00
C GLY A 157 -21.77 7.38 3.19
N ASP A 158 -22.75 6.65 3.71
CA ASP A 158 -23.16 5.35 3.18
C ASP A 158 -24.22 5.46 2.06
N THR A 159 -24.68 6.67 1.74
CA THR A 159 -25.70 6.95 0.72
C THR A 159 -25.15 7.83 -0.40
N GLU A 160 -25.71 7.76 -1.61
CA GLU A 160 -25.28 8.62 -2.73
C GLU A 160 -25.26 10.12 -2.36
N GLU A 161 -26.25 10.56 -1.59
CA GLU A 161 -26.35 11.93 -1.08
C GLU A 161 -25.26 12.28 -0.06
N THR A 162 -24.67 11.30 0.63
CA THR A 162 -23.70 11.52 1.72
C THR A 162 -22.29 11.02 1.42
N LEU A 163 -22.05 10.36 0.29
CA LEU A 163 -20.73 9.86 -0.13
C LEU A 163 -19.64 10.95 -0.16
N HIS A 164 -20.03 12.19 -0.41
CA HIS A 164 -19.12 13.35 -0.42
C HIS A 164 -18.76 13.84 1.00
N LEU A 165 -19.53 13.45 2.02
CA LEU A 165 -19.27 13.80 3.40
C LEU A 165 -18.15 12.91 3.95
N ARG A 166 -17.08 13.57 4.39
CA ARG A 166 -16.00 12.95 5.16
C ARG A 166 -16.26 13.19 6.63
N PHE A 167 -16.15 12.15 7.44
CA PHE A 167 -16.20 12.27 8.89
C PHE A 167 -15.14 11.39 9.54
N ILE A 168 -14.75 11.79 10.74
CA ILE A 168 -13.77 11.08 11.56
C ILE A 168 -14.55 10.20 12.54
N LYS A 169 -14.28 8.90 12.53
CA LYS A 169 -14.99 7.91 13.35
C LYS A 169 -14.02 7.23 14.31
N ARG A 170 -14.34 7.22 15.61
CA ARG A 170 -13.66 6.38 16.60
C ARG A 170 -14.21 4.95 16.53
N ILE A 171 -13.31 3.98 16.48
CA ILE A 171 -13.61 2.56 16.45
C ILE A 171 -12.96 1.94 17.70
N HIS A 172 -13.79 1.36 18.54
CA HIS A 172 -13.34 0.71 19.76
C HIS A 172 -13.12 -0.79 19.54
N ASN A 173 -12.23 -1.36 20.35
CA ASN A 173 -12.02 -2.80 20.42
C ASN A 173 -11.68 -3.45 19.06
N LEU A 174 -10.89 -2.77 18.23
CA LEU A 174 -10.46 -3.25 16.91
C LEU A 174 -9.41 -4.36 17.07
N PRO A 175 -9.64 -5.57 16.54
CA PRO A 175 -8.64 -6.63 16.56
C PRO A 175 -7.36 -6.24 15.80
N PRO A 176 -6.15 -6.62 16.28
CA PRO A 176 -4.89 -6.21 15.67
C PRO A 176 -4.68 -6.74 14.24
N ASP A 177 -5.24 -7.89 13.87
CA ASP A 177 -5.20 -8.43 12.50
C ASP A 177 -5.89 -7.51 11.48
N ARG A 178 -6.78 -6.61 11.95
CA ARG A 178 -7.45 -5.59 11.15
C ARG A 178 -6.68 -4.29 11.01
N ILE A 179 -5.47 -4.20 11.55
CA ILE A 179 -4.58 -3.04 11.38
C ILE A 179 -3.33 -3.47 10.62
N ARG A 180 -2.84 -2.59 9.75
CA ARG A 180 -1.52 -2.74 9.12
C ARG A 180 -0.76 -1.43 9.20
N PHE A 181 0.53 -1.54 9.48
CA PHE A 181 1.51 -0.50 9.23
C PHE A 181 1.96 -0.66 7.78
N ILE A 182 1.91 0.41 7.00
CA ILE A 182 2.35 0.42 5.61
C ILE A 182 3.21 1.63 5.34
N ASN A 183 4.10 1.53 4.35
CA ASN A 183 4.85 2.67 3.87
C ASN A 183 3.89 3.74 3.32
N LYS A 184 4.20 5.01 3.57
CA LYS A 184 3.56 6.09 2.83
C LYS A 184 3.91 5.94 1.33
N PRO A 185 2.98 6.24 0.41
CA PRO A 185 3.25 6.24 -1.02
C PRO A 185 4.47 7.09 -1.33
N PHE A 186 5.35 6.58 -2.19
CA PHE A 186 6.59 7.23 -2.58
C PHE A 186 7.62 7.45 -1.44
N ARG A 187 7.48 6.73 -0.32
CA ARG A 187 8.38 6.85 0.84
C ARG A 187 9.08 5.56 1.25
N SER A 188 8.85 4.45 0.54
CA SER A 188 9.63 3.22 0.73
C SER A 188 11.03 3.33 0.12
N ASP A 189 11.89 2.37 0.44
CA ASP A 189 13.32 2.32 0.08
C ASP A 189 13.51 2.38 -1.44
N MET A 190 12.58 1.83 -2.21
CA MET A 190 12.60 1.93 -3.69
C MET A 190 12.48 3.37 -4.19
N PHE A 191 11.91 4.26 -3.40
CA PHE A 191 11.74 5.67 -3.71
C PHE A 191 12.87 6.56 -3.22
N SER A 192 13.77 6.03 -2.39
CA SER A 192 14.90 6.79 -1.85
C SER A 192 15.87 7.24 -2.96
N PRO A 193 16.50 8.42 -2.79
CA PRO A 193 17.52 8.88 -3.72
C PRO A 193 18.64 7.85 -3.87
N GLY A 194 19.03 7.57 -5.11
CA GLY A 194 20.10 6.63 -5.39
C GLY A 194 19.69 5.16 -5.36
N SER A 195 18.46 4.79 -4.98
CA SER A 195 17.99 3.41 -5.08
C SER A 195 18.08 2.88 -6.51
N PHE A 196 18.48 1.62 -6.66
CA PHE A 196 18.67 1.03 -7.98
C PHE A 196 17.36 0.99 -8.78
N ARG A 197 17.41 1.56 -9.98
CA ARG A 197 16.36 1.46 -10.99
C ARG A 197 17.04 1.32 -12.33
N HIS A 198 16.76 0.23 -13.04
CA HIS A 198 17.25 0.02 -14.38
C HIS A 198 16.09 -0.47 -15.24
N ALA A 199 15.82 0.24 -16.34
CA ALA A 199 14.79 -0.17 -17.26
C ALA A 199 15.24 -1.47 -17.95
N ILE A 200 14.42 -2.50 -17.88
CA ILE A 200 14.61 -3.70 -18.69
C ILE A 200 13.98 -3.39 -20.04
N MET A 201 14.81 -3.19 -21.07
CA MET A 201 14.33 -2.93 -22.41
C MET A 201 14.04 -4.24 -23.11
N ILE A 202 12.83 -4.36 -23.65
CA ILE A 202 12.52 -5.41 -24.63
C ILE A 202 12.99 -4.89 -25.99
N PRO A 203 13.85 -5.62 -26.71
CA PRO A 203 14.34 -5.21 -28.03
C PRO A 203 13.22 -4.83 -29.00
N ASN A 204 13.37 -3.73 -29.74
CA ASN A 204 12.35 -3.21 -30.64
C ASN A 204 12.00 -4.17 -31.79
N ASP A 205 12.90 -5.08 -32.14
CA ASP A 205 12.72 -6.12 -33.14
C ASP A 205 11.85 -7.29 -32.64
N MET A 206 11.66 -7.44 -31.32
CA MET A 206 10.70 -8.40 -30.76
C MET A 206 9.24 -7.97 -30.92
N PHE A 207 8.98 -6.66 -31.03
CA PHE A 207 7.62 -6.17 -31.20
C PHE A 207 7.18 -6.20 -32.68
N PRO A 208 5.98 -6.71 -32.99
CA PRO A 208 5.40 -6.59 -34.33
C PRO A 208 5.41 -5.14 -34.81
N VAL A 209 5.67 -4.91 -36.11
CA VAL A 209 5.70 -3.55 -36.70
C VAL A 209 4.44 -2.76 -36.35
N GLN A 210 3.28 -3.44 -36.31
CA GLN A 210 1.97 -2.85 -36.05
C GLN A 210 1.78 -2.38 -34.60
N TRP A 211 2.63 -2.83 -33.66
CA TRP A 211 2.58 -2.46 -32.24
C TRP A 211 3.58 -1.36 -31.89
N ARG A 212 4.50 -1.06 -32.81
CA ARG A 212 5.42 0.07 -32.67
C ARG A 212 4.66 1.36 -32.96
N ASP A 213 5.01 2.41 -32.24
CA ASP A 213 4.40 3.72 -32.44
C ASP A 213 4.60 4.16 -33.90
N LEU A 214 3.54 4.62 -34.56
CA LEU A 214 3.53 4.92 -36.01
C LEU A 214 4.24 6.22 -36.35
N VAL A 215 4.93 6.82 -35.38
CA VAL A 215 5.59 8.12 -35.54
C VAL A 215 7.07 7.90 -35.82
N GLN A 216 7.44 8.06 -37.09
CA GLN A 216 8.76 8.55 -37.50
C GLN A 216 8.62 9.97 -38.02
#